data_AF-A0A9P6DR87-F1
#
_entry.id   AF-A0A9P6DR87-F1
#
_cell.length_a   1.000
_cell.length_b   1.000
_cell.length_c   1.000
_cell.angle_alpha   90.00
_cell.angle_beta   90.00
_cell.angle_gamma   90.00
#
_symmetry.space_group_name_H-M   'P 1'
#
loop_
_entity.id
_entity.type
_entity.pdbx_description
1 polymer ?
#
loop_
_entity_poly.entity_id
_entity_poly.type
_entity_poly.pdbx_seq_one_letter_code
_entity_poly.pdbx_strand_id
1 'polypeptide(L)'
;LPNGSTILGIILASDKTHLMNYSGNKSMHAVYLTLRNIQNHIHQKTTHGGWMLVAKIPTLKFANTSFTSSGMKLEAERMPGILQKCLFHACMQIVLEPLRIEQRRLQVVTGPDGYHQHCMPILMAWIADLEEQLLIAGVSQWSCPVCMVSHNDLQAHKNFTICTGNSTLETLTLVCAKYPSASTWEFYQEVKRIQ
;
A
#
# COMPACT_ATOMS: atom_id res chain seq x y z
N LEU A 1 10.40 -23.52 -7.50
CA LEU A 1 11.13 -23.53 -6.21
C LEU A 1 12.07 -24.71 -6.23
N PRO A 2 13.26 -24.63 -5.59
CA PRO A 2 14.13 -25.80 -5.46
C PRO A 2 13.38 -26.97 -4.82
N ASN A 3 13.71 -28.19 -5.22
CA ASN A 3 13.09 -29.39 -4.66
C ASN A 3 13.27 -29.41 -3.14
N GLY A 4 12.19 -29.71 -2.41
CA GLY A 4 12.17 -29.73 -0.94
C GLY A 4 11.97 -28.36 -0.27
N SER A 5 11.71 -27.29 -1.03
CA SER A 5 11.35 -25.97 -0.46
C SER A 5 9.85 -25.71 -0.46
N THR A 6 9.35 -25.01 0.57
CA THR A 6 7.94 -24.67 0.76
C THR A 6 7.70 -23.17 0.61
N ILE A 7 6.48 -22.75 0.26
CA ILE A 7 6.10 -21.34 0.27
C ILE A 7 5.74 -20.92 1.70
N LEU A 8 6.41 -19.88 2.20
CA LEU A 8 6.02 -19.18 3.42
C LEU A 8 5.16 -17.99 3.05
N GLY A 9 3.87 -18.17 3.24
CA GLY A 9 2.88 -17.18 2.88
C GLY A 9 2.78 -16.04 3.88
N ILE A 10 3.12 -14.83 3.45
CA ILE A 10 3.02 -13.60 4.26
C ILE A 10 1.70 -12.90 3.93
N ILE A 11 0.99 -12.50 4.99
CA ILE A 11 -0.20 -11.65 4.92
C ILE A 11 0.14 -10.38 5.70
N LEU A 12 -0.06 -9.23 5.07
CA LEU A 12 0.06 -7.94 5.75
C LEU A 12 -1.31 -7.45 6.18
N ALA A 13 -1.34 -6.66 7.25
CA ALA A 13 -2.48 -5.82 7.57
C ALA A 13 -1.99 -4.41 7.87
N SER A 14 -2.75 -3.41 7.44
CA SER A 14 -2.56 -2.04 7.89
C SER A 14 -3.75 -1.60 8.71
N ASP A 15 -3.51 -0.70 9.65
CA ASP A 15 -4.57 0.09 10.27
C ASP A 15 -4.06 1.48 10.62
N LYS A 16 -4.88 2.50 10.39
CA LYS A 16 -4.57 3.88 10.73
C LYS A 16 -4.93 4.12 12.18
N THR A 17 -3.92 4.18 13.02
CA THR A 17 -4.08 4.33 14.46
C THR A 17 -3.84 5.77 14.89
N HIS A 18 -4.74 6.29 15.73
CA HIS A 18 -4.56 7.58 16.41
C HIS A 18 -3.68 7.39 17.64
N LEU A 19 -2.53 8.08 17.70
CA LEU A 19 -1.55 7.92 18.78
C LEU A 19 -1.97 8.63 20.07
N MET A 20 -2.68 9.78 19.98
CA MET A 20 -3.18 10.53 21.15
C MET A 20 -4.39 11.40 20.78
N ASN A 21 -5.46 11.32 21.57
CA ASN A 21 -6.64 12.21 21.45
C ASN A 21 -6.43 13.60 22.08
N TYR A 22 -5.42 13.77 22.95
CA TYR A 22 -5.32 14.94 23.84
C TYR A 22 -4.18 15.94 23.55
N SER A 23 -3.22 15.61 22.67
CA SER A 23 -2.19 16.59 22.29
C SER A 23 -1.63 16.31 20.89
N GLY A 24 -2.12 17.05 19.90
CA GLY A 24 -1.43 17.20 18.60
C GLY A 24 -1.93 16.38 17.41
N ASN A 25 -3.11 15.75 17.48
CA ASN A 25 -3.76 15.04 16.36
C ASN A 25 -2.77 14.27 15.46
N LYS A 26 -1.94 13.43 16.09
CA LYS A 26 -0.90 12.62 15.43
C LYS A 26 -1.47 11.23 15.16
N SER A 27 -1.52 10.85 13.89
CA SER A 27 -1.87 9.50 13.44
C SER A 27 -0.65 8.79 12.85
N MET A 28 -0.67 7.46 12.81
CA MET A 28 0.29 6.64 12.11
C MET A 28 -0.41 5.43 11.50
N HIS A 29 0.12 4.90 10.40
CA HIS A 29 -0.30 3.58 9.92
C HIS A 29 0.58 2.53 10.59
N ALA A 30 -0.03 1.63 11.34
CA ALA A 30 0.63 0.45 11.86
C ALA A 30 0.56 -0.64 10.78
N VAL A 31 1.69 -1.26 10.44
CA VAL A 31 1.76 -2.37 9.49
C VAL A 31 2.08 -3.63 10.26
N TYR A 32 1.19 -4.60 10.21
CA TYR A 32 1.29 -5.89 10.83
C TYR A 32 1.58 -6.97 9.78
N LEU A 33 2.27 -8.02 10.21
CA LEU A 33 2.57 -9.20 9.43
C LEU A 33 2.04 -10.43 10.16
N THR A 34 1.45 -11.34 9.41
CA THR A 34 1.13 -12.70 9.84
C THR A 34 1.50 -13.71 8.78
N LEU A 35 1.52 -14.98 9.16
CA LEU A 35 1.78 -16.10 8.27
C LEU A 35 0.47 -16.81 7.95
N ARG A 36 0.25 -17.18 6.68
CA ARG A 36 -0.95 -17.89 6.24
C ARG A 36 -1.11 -19.27 6.89
N ASN A 37 -0.01 -19.92 7.27
CA ASN A 37 -0.06 -21.25 7.88
C ASN A 37 -0.55 -21.22 9.34
N ILE A 38 -0.73 -20.05 9.95
CA ILE A 38 -1.34 -19.92 11.27
C ILE A 38 -2.87 -20.08 11.11
N GLN A 39 -3.48 -20.92 11.94
CA GLN A 39 -4.91 -21.21 11.88
C GLN A 39 -5.76 -19.97 12.17
N ASN A 40 -6.87 -19.79 11.45
CA ASN A 40 -7.70 -18.58 11.52
C ASN A 40 -8.21 -18.26 12.94
N HIS A 41 -8.54 -19.27 13.75
CA HIS A 41 -8.99 -19.05 15.13
C HIS A 41 -7.89 -18.44 16.03
N ILE A 42 -6.62 -18.58 15.65
CA ILE A 42 -5.46 -17.94 16.31
C ILE A 42 -5.33 -16.50 15.83
N HIS A 43 -5.56 -16.21 14.54
CA HIS A 43 -5.58 -14.85 14.00
C HIS A 43 -6.62 -13.96 14.69
N GLN A 44 -7.75 -14.55 15.07
CA GLN A 44 -8.86 -13.85 15.74
C GLN A 44 -8.61 -13.59 17.23
N LYS A 45 -7.61 -14.24 17.84
CA LYS A 45 -7.25 -14.04 19.24
C LYS A 45 -6.09 -13.07 19.35
N THR A 46 -6.38 -11.83 19.71
CA THR A 46 -5.40 -10.75 19.94
C THR A 46 -4.29 -11.12 20.92
N THR A 47 -4.51 -12.08 21.82
CA THR A 47 -3.55 -12.50 22.85
C THR A 47 -2.55 -13.57 22.41
N HIS A 48 -2.73 -14.19 21.24
CA HIS A 48 -1.95 -15.37 20.83
C HIS A 48 -0.75 -15.05 19.91
N GLY A 49 -0.39 -13.78 19.74
CA GLY A 49 0.80 -13.40 18.97
C GLY A 49 0.74 -13.80 17.49
N GLY A 50 -0.46 -13.99 16.93
CA GLY A 50 -0.65 -14.32 15.51
C GLY A 50 -0.28 -13.20 14.56
N TRP A 51 -0.04 -11.98 15.07
CA TRP A 51 0.33 -10.80 14.31
C TRP A 51 1.57 -10.15 14.92
N MET A 52 2.50 -9.74 14.06
CA MET A 52 3.72 -9.02 14.43
C MET A 52 3.69 -7.62 13.83
N LEU A 53 3.91 -6.57 14.64
CA LEU A 53 4.07 -5.22 14.11
C LEU A 53 5.44 -5.09 13.43
N VAL A 54 5.46 -4.79 12.14
CA VAL A 54 6.69 -4.67 11.34
C VAL A 54 7.07 -3.24 11.01
N ALA A 55 6.10 -2.31 10.99
CA ALA A 55 6.39 -0.90 10.75
C ALA A 55 5.35 0.04 11.38
N LYS A 56 5.80 1.27 11.70
CA LYS A 56 4.96 2.41 12.05
C LYS A 56 5.24 3.52 11.05
N ILE A 57 4.29 3.79 10.16
CA ILE A 57 4.44 4.78 9.09
C ILE A 57 3.85 6.11 9.55
N PRO A 58 4.64 7.19 9.58
CA PRO A 58 4.17 8.47 10.11
C PRO A 58 3.14 9.12 9.18
N THR A 59 2.10 9.71 9.77
CA THR A 59 1.23 10.68 9.07
C THR A 59 1.76 12.09 9.31
N LEU A 60 2.34 12.69 8.27
CA LEU A 60 2.82 14.08 8.32
C LEU A 60 1.82 15.02 7.64
N LYS A 61 1.65 16.22 8.19
CA LYS A 61 0.74 17.25 7.66
C LYS A 61 1.35 18.11 6.56
N PHE A 62 2.67 18.03 6.35
CA PHE A 62 3.42 18.87 5.41
C PHE A 62 3.08 20.38 5.54
N ALA A 63 2.82 20.87 6.76
CA ALA A 63 2.30 22.24 6.98
C ALA A 63 3.27 23.37 6.58
N ASN A 64 4.58 23.08 6.50
CA ASN A 64 5.62 24.05 6.19
C ASN A 64 6.13 23.93 4.74
N THR A 65 5.49 23.13 3.88
CA THR A 65 5.86 23.09 2.46
C THR A 65 5.19 24.26 1.76
N SER A 66 5.97 25.26 1.36
CA SER A 66 5.49 26.37 0.56
C SER A 66 5.30 25.93 -0.90
N PHE A 67 4.06 25.71 -1.31
CA PHE A 67 3.70 25.54 -2.73
C PHE A 67 3.61 26.95 -3.35
N THR A 68 4.78 27.55 -3.56
CA THR A 68 4.93 28.89 -4.13
C THR A 68 4.84 28.82 -5.64
N SER A 69 3.63 28.62 -6.15
CA SER A 69 3.23 29.01 -7.50
C SER A 69 2.07 29.98 -7.33
N SER A 70 2.28 31.23 -7.75
CA SER A 70 1.37 32.38 -7.61
C SER A 70 0.05 32.20 -8.39
N GLY A 71 -0.84 31.29 -7.98
CA GLY A 71 -2.12 31.16 -8.67
C GLY A 71 -3.13 30.08 -8.25
N MET A 72 -2.79 29.05 -7.47
CA MET A 72 -3.75 27.95 -7.23
C MET A 72 -3.87 27.52 -5.77
N LYS A 73 -4.82 28.11 -5.04
CA LYS A 73 -5.28 27.67 -3.69
C LYS A 73 -5.48 26.15 -3.61
N LEU A 74 -5.96 25.54 -4.70
CA LEU A 74 -6.21 24.10 -4.81
C LEU A 74 -4.93 23.25 -4.73
N GLU A 75 -3.80 23.75 -5.23
CA GLU A 75 -2.50 23.06 -5.13
C GLU A 75 -2.06 22.95 -3.67
N ALA A 76 -2.09 24.09 -2.96
CA ALA A 76 -1.72 24.15 -1.55
C ALA A 76 -2.63 23.29 -0.65
N GLU A 77 -3.90 23.13 -1.01
CA GLU A 77 -4.86 22.28 -0.27
C GLU A 77 -4.65 20.78 -0.52
N ARG A 78 -4.30 20.38 -1.75
CA ARG A 78 -4.26 18.95 -2.15
C ARG A 78 -2.87 18.32 -2.03
N MET A 79 -1.82 19.09 -2.29
CA MET A 79 -0.46 18.57 -2.37
C MET A 79 0.03 17.91 -1.06
N PRO A 80 -0.29 18.41 0.16
CA PRO A 80 0.04 17.71 1.39
C PRO A 80 -0.48 16.26 1.44
N GLY A 81 -1.70 16.03 0.96
CA GLY A 81 -2.28 14.69 0.90
C GLY A 81 -1.58 13.79 -0.11
N ILE A 82 -1.17 14.33 -1.27
CA ILE A 82 -0.39 13.59 -2.27
C ILE A 82 0.97 13.19 -1.69
N LEU A 83 1.68 14.12 -1.06
CA LEU A 83 2.98 13.87 -0.43
C LEU A 83 2.86 12.84 0.70
N GLN A 84 1.77 12.85 1.45
CA GLN A 84 1.51 11.82 2.47
C GLN A 84 1.37 10.43 1.86
N LYS A 85 0.65 10.29 0.74
CA LYS A 85 0.56 9.02 0.01
C LYS A 85 1.93 8.59 -0.53
N CYS A 86 2.70 9.51 -1.11
CA CYS A 86 4.05 9.24 -1.58
C CYS A 86 4.97 8.77 -0.44
N LEU A 87 4.91 9.41 0.72
CA LEU A 87 5.64 9.00 1.92
C LEU A 87 5.26 7.60 2.36
N PHE A 88 3.96 7.28 2.40
CA PHE A 88 3.49 5.94 2.72
C PHE A 88 4.09 4.89 1.78
N HIS A 89 4.02 5.11 0.47
CA HIS A 89 4.60 4.19 -0.51
C HIS A 89 6.12 4.09 -0.40
N ALA A 90 6.82 5.19 -0.16
CA ALA A 90 8.26 5.20 0.06
C ALA A 90 8.66 4.37 1.29
N CYS A 91 7.93 4.52 2.40
CA CYS A 91 8.12 3.67 3.58
C CYS A 91 7.82 2.19 3.27
N MET A 92 6.73 1.90 2.56
CA MET A 92 6.38 0.53 2.19
C MET A 92 7.39 -0.11 1.24
N GLN A 93 8.06 0.66 0.37
CA GLN A 93 9.14 0.14 -0.46
C GLN A 93 10.30 -0.40 0.39
N ILE A 94 10.62 0.25 1.50
CA ILE A 94 11.65 -0.20 2.46
C ILE A 94 11.15 -1.44 3.21
N VAL A 95 9.92 -1.41 3.73
CA VAL A 95 9.35 -2.54 4.49
C VAL A 95 9.24 -3.81 3.63
N LEU A 96 8.88 -3.66 2.36
CA LEU A 96 8.68 -4.78 1.42
C LEU A 96 9.95 -5.18 0.67
N GLU A 97 11.06 -4.47 0.86
CA GLU A 97 12.32 -4.72 0.16
C GLU A 97 12.75 -6.21 0.21
N PRO A 98 12.71 -6.90 1.37
CA PRO A 98 13.08 -8.32 1.45
C PRO A 98 12.15 -9.27 0.68
N LEU A 99 10.94 -8.83 0.32
CA LEU A 99 9.93 -9.63 -0.37
C LEU A 99 9.93 -9.44 -1.89
N ARG A 100 10.68 -8.44 -2.38
CA ARG A 100 10.86 -8.19 -3.82
C ARG A 100 11.49 -9.41 -4.48
N ILE A 101 11.04 -9.72 -5.69
CA ILE A 101 11.47 -10.92 -6.44
C ILE A 101 13.00 -11.01 -6.52
N GLU A 102 13.67 -9.89 -6.76
CA GLU A 102 15.13 -9.79 -6.89
C GLU A 102 15.90 -10.01 -5.59
N GLN A 103 15.28 -9.72 -4.44
CA GLN A 103 15.91 -9.81 -3.13
C GLN A 103 15.45 -11.03 -2.33
N ARG A 104 14.42 -11.72 -2.81
CA ARG A 104 13.79 -12.83 -2.12
C ARG A 104 14.75 -14.02 -2.06
N ARG A 105 14.97 -14.52 -0.85
CA ARG A 105 15.84 -15.68 -0.58
C ARG A 105 15.08 -16.74 0.19
N LEU A 106 15.49 -18.00 0.02
CA LEU A 106 15.05 -19.08 0.90
C LEU A 106 15.49 -18.77 2.33
N GLN A 107 14.54 -18.84 3.25
CA GLN A 107 14.75 -18.70 4.68
C GLN A 107 14.71 -20.09 5.31
N VAL A 108 15.61 -20.35 6.25
CA VAL A 108 15.53 -21.56 7.07
C VAL A 108 14.60 -21.24 8.24
N VAL A 109 13.47 -21.93 8.29
CA VAL A 109 12.45 -21.73 9.34
C VAL A 109 12.34 -23.01 10.14
N THR A 110 12.32 -22.90 11.46
CA THR A 110 12.07 -24.03 12.36
C THR A 110 10.56 -24.20 12.52
N GLY A 111 10.06 -25.39 12.19
CA GLY A 111 8.68 -25.76 12.39
C GLY A 111 8.33 -25.99 13.87
N PRO A 112 7.03 -26.11 14.20
CA PRO A 112 6.59 -26.42 15.56
C PRO A 112 7.01 -27.83 16.02
N ASP A 113 7.33 -28.70 15.08
CA ASP A 113 7.89 -30.05 15.25
C ASP A 113 9.41 -30.05 15.47
N GLY A 114 10.06 -28.88 15.43
CA GLY A 114 11.51 -28.72 15.60
C GLY A 114 12.33 -28.98 14.34
N TYR A 115 11.71 -29.36 13.21
CA TYR A 115 12.41 -29.59 11.96
C TYR A 115 12.67 -28.28 11.21
N HIS A 116 13.82 -28.19 10.56
CA HIS A 116 14.16 -27.07 9.70
C HIS A 116 13.58 -27.27 8.30
N GLN A 117 12.93 -26.23 7.78
CA GLN A 117 12.37 -26.19 6.44
C GLN A 117 12.94 -25.01 5.66
N HIS A 118 13.26 -25.24 4.39
CA HIS A 118 13.60 -24.17 3.46
C HIS A 118 12.32 -23.54 2.92
N CYS A 119 12.12 -22.27 3.26
CA CYS A 119 10.88 -21.56 3.04
C CYS A 119 11.10 -20.32 2.17
N MET A 120 10.34 -20.18 1.09
CA MET A 120 10.35 -18.98 0.25
C MET A 120 9.27 -18.01 0.73
N PRO A 121 9.62 -16.84 1.31
CA PRO A 121 8.63 -15.86 1.75
C PRO A 121 7.97 -15.17 0.56
N ILE A 122 6.64 -15.19 0.50
CA ILE A 122 5.85 -14.56 -0.56
C ILE A 122 4.73 -13.74 0.07
N LEU A 123 4.64 -12.45 -0.29
CA LEU A 123 3.46 -11.63 0.01
C LEU A 123 2.27 -12.17 -0.78
N MET A 124 1.26 -12.67 -0.09
CA MET A 124 0.07 -13.26 -0.74
C MET A 124 -1.19 -12.43 -0.57
N ALA A 125 -1.32 -11.69 0.51
CA ALA A 125 -2.50 -10.88 0.77
C ALA A 125 -2.17 -9.65 1.62
N TRP A 126 -3.01 -8.63 1.49
CA TRP A 126 -3.01 -7.45 2.32
C TRP A 126 -4.44 -7.19 2.80
N ILE A 127 -4.64 -7.22 4.12
CA ILE A 127 -5.92 -6.93 4.77
C ILE A 127 -5.93 -5.45 5.14
N ALA A 128 -6.90 -4.73 4.61
CA ALA A 128 -7.02 -3.28 4.78
C ALA A 128 -8.50 -2.92 4.61
N ASP A 129 -8.94 -1.84 5.26
CA ASP A 129 -10.25 -1.25 4.99
C ASP A 129 -10.26 -0.53 3.62
N LEU A 130 -11.39 0.05 3.22
CA LEU A 130 -11.48 0.69 1.91
C LEU A 130 -10.53 1.89 1.78
N GLU A 131 -10.41 2.76 2.80
CA GLU A 131 -9.53 3.95 2.74
C GLU A 131 -8.07 3.51 2.51
N GLU A 132 -7.65 2.46 3.21
CA GLU A 132 -6.31 1.90 3.09
C GLU A 132 -6.11 1.09 1.82
N GLN A 133 -7.10 0.34 1.33
CA GLN A 133 -7.01 -0.33 0.04
C GLN A 133 -6.79 0.67 -1.09
N LEU A 134 -7.49 1.80 -1.06
CA LEU A 134 -7.32 2.88 -2.03
C LEU A 134 -5.93 3.52 -1.91
N LEU A 135 -5.41 3.69 -0.69
CA LEU A 135 -4.04 4.15 -0.42
C LEU A 135 -3.01 3.18 -1.00
N ILE A 136 -3.14 1.88 -0.71
CA ILE A 136 -2.21 0.82 -1.15
C ILE A 136 -2.23 0.69 -2.67
N ALA A 137 -3.40 0.72 -3.29
CA ALA A 137 -3.55 0.65 -4.74
C ALA A 137 -3.13 1.95 -5.46
N GLY A 138 -2.99 3.07 -4.74
CA GLY A 138 -2.64 4.36 -5.33
C GLY A 138 -3.76 4.97 -6.16
N VAL A 139 -5.02 4.64 -5.87
CA VAL A 139 -6.19 5.11 -6.62
C VAL A 139 -6.94 6.22 -5.89
N SER A 140 -7.87 6.89 -6.60
CA SER A 140 -8.68 7.97 -6.05
C SER A 140 -9.79 7.44 -5.13
N GLN A 141 -10.34 8.30 -4.25
CA GLN A 141 -11.39 7.91 -3.30
C GLN A 141 -12.68 7.38 -3.95
N TRP A 142 -12.91 7.72 -5.21
CA TRP A 142 -14.11 7.43 -5.96
C TRP A 142 -13.87 6.39 -7.06
N SER A 143 -12.83 5.57 -6.88
CA SER A 143 -12.40 4.53 -7.79
C SER A 143 -12.49 3.16 -7.11
N CYS A 144 -12.66 2.10 -7.88
CA CYS A 144 -12.53 0.74 -7.35
C CYS A 144 -11.05 0.36 -7.27
N PRO A 145 -10.54 -0.16 -6.14
CA PRO A 145 -9.16 -0.64 -6.04
C PRO A 145 -8.95 -1.98 -6.77
N VAL A 146 -10.03 -2.66 -7.20
CA VAL A 146 -10.00 -4.00 -7.79
C VAL A 146 -10.23 -4.00 -9.30
N CYS A 147 -11.02 -3.06 -9.84
CA CYS A 147 -11.38 -3.04 -11.26
C CYS A 147 -11.30 -1.64 -11.88
N MET A 148 -11.18 -1.59 -13.22
CA MET A 148 -11.05 -0.38 -14.04
C MET A 148 -12.41 0.31 -14.30
N VAL A 149 -13.27 0.39 -13.29
CA VAL A 149 -14.59 1.01 -13.41
C VAL A 149 -14.49 2.53 -13.25
N SER A 150 -15.24 3.25 -14.08
CA SER A 150 -15.38 4.70 -13.94
C SER A 150 -16.29 5.03 -12.76
N HIS A 151 -16.12 6.21 -12.15
CA HIS A 151 -16.97 6.64 -11.03
C HIS A 151 -18.49 6.56 -11.35
N ASN A 152 -18.86 6.94 -12.58
CA ASN A 152 -20.27 6.98 -12.99
C ASN A 152 -20.88 5.58 -13.18
N ASP A 153 -20.03 4.57 -13.39
CA ASP A 153 -20.44 3.19 -13.65
C ASP A 153 -20.28 2.28 -12.44
N LEU A 154 -19.99 2.82 -11.24
CA LEU A 154 -19.83 2.02 -10.02
C LEU A 154 -21.08 1.18 -9.66
N GLN A 155 -22.25 1.61 -10.10
CA GLN A 155 -23.53 0.90 -9.90
C GLN A 155 -23.87 -0.04 -11.06
N ALA A 156 -23.09 -0.03 -12.15
CA ALA A 156 -23.39 -0.84 -13.31
C ALA A 156 -23.13 -2.32 -13.04
N HIS A 157 -24.12 -3.17 -13.33
CA HIS A 157 -23.98 -4.62 -13.27
C HIS A 157 -23.29 -5.16 -14.53
N LYS A 158 -22.05 -4.73 -14.75
CA LYS A 158 -21.21 -5.14 -15.89
C LYS A 158 -19.87 -5.63 -15.38
N ASN A 159 -19.24 -6.53 -16.15
CA ASN A 159 -17.89 -6.97 -15.85
C ASN A 159 -16.90 -5.91 -16.33
N PHE A 160 -16.07 -5.41 -15.40
CA PHE A 160 -14.97 -4.51 -15.69
C PHE A 160 -13.65 -5.28 -15.66
N THR A 161 -12.65 -4.78 -16.39
CA THR A 161 -11.30 -5.35 -16.35
C THR A 161 -10.67 -5.14 -14.97
N ILE A 162 -9.77 -6.04 -14.58
CA ILE A 162 -9.12 -6.00 -13.27
C ILE A 162 -8.08 -4.87 -13.26
N CYS A 163 -8.05 -4.09 -12.17
CA CYS A 163 -7.01 -3.12 -11.91
C CYS A 163 -5.74 -3.87 -11.47
N THR A 164 -4.68 -3.77 -12.26
CA THR A 164 -3.39 -4.39 -11.96
C THR A 164 -2.32 -3.33 -11.70
N GLY A 165 -1.25 -3.75 -11.01
CA GLY A 165 -0.05 -2.90 -10.87
C GLY A 165 0.50 -2.46 -12.23
N ASN A 166 0.51 -3.37 -13.22
CA ASN A 166 0.98 -3.08 -14.57
C ASN A 166 0.12 -2.01 -15.26
N SER A 167 -1.21 -2.10 -15.22
CA SER A 167 -2.08 -1.07 -15.80
C SER A 167 -1.87 0.31 -15.17
N THR A 168 -1.56 0.36 -13.88
CA THR A 168 -1.24 1.61 -13.18
C THR A 168 0.12 2.15 -13.67
N LEU A 169 1.14 1.29 -13.74
CA LEU A 169 2.48 1.66 -14.21
C LEU A 169 2.48 2.08 -15.69
N GLU A 170 1.71 1.42 -16.54
CA GLU A 170 1.53 1.79 -17.95
C GLU A 170 0.91 3.19 -18.07
N THR A 171 -0.17 3.46 -17.32
CA THR A 171 -0.80 4.78 -17.28
C THR A 171 0.19 5.86 -16.82
N LEU A 172 0.94 5.60 -15.74
CA LEU A 172 1.96 6.53 -15.24
C LEU A 172 3.06 6.76 -16.28
N THR A 173 3.52 5.71 -16.95
CA THR A 173 4.55 5.79 -17.99
C THR A 173 4.10 6.62 -19.19
N LEU A 174 2.84 6.44 -19.62
CA LEU A 174 2.24 7.23 -20.69
C LEU A 174 2.18 8.73 -20.35
N VAL A 175 1.77 9.07 -19.13
CA VAL A 175 1.73 10.47 -18.67
C VAL A 175 3.14 11.04 -18.56
N CYS A 176 4.09 10.30 -17.98
CA CYS A 176 5.49 10.72 -17.89
C CYS A 176 6.10 10.98 -19.27
N ALA A 177 5.81 10.12 -20.26
CA ALA A 177 6.30 10.29 -21.62
C ALA A 177 5.70 11.52 -22.32
N LYS A 178 4.42 11.81 -22.05
CA LYS A 178 3.72 12.96 -22.62
C LYS A 178 4.11 14.29 -21.97
N TYR A 179 4.46 14.28 -20.69
CA TYR A 179 4.80 15.46 -19.89
C TYR A 179 6.10 15.26 -19.09
N PRO A 180 7.28 15.16 -19.75
CA PRO A 180 8.53 14.79 -19.10
C PRO A 180 9.08 15.85 -18.14
N SER A 181 8.66 17.12 -18.29
CA SER A 181 9.11 18.24 -17.47
C SER A 181 8.00 18.79 -16.56
N ALA A 182 6.89 18.07 -16.43
CA ALA A 182 5.80 18.50 -15.54
C ALA A 182 6.24 18.44 -14.08
N SER A 183 5.88 19.50 -13.34
CA SER A 183 5.91 19.48 -11.88
C SER A 183 4.98 18.39 -11.33
N THR A 184 5.17 17.99 -10.07
CA THR A 184 4.29 17.00 -9.41
C THR A 184 2.81 17.39 -9.47
N TRP A 185 2.52 18.69 -9.44
CA TRP A 185 1.15 19.21 -9.52
C TRP A 185 0.56 19.06 -10.92
N GLU A 186 1.29 19.49 -11.94
CA GLU A 186 0.87 19.36 -13.34
C GLU A 186 0.70 17.88 -13.70
N PHE A 187 1.63 17.02 -13.27
CA PHE A 187 1.53 15.58 -13.45
C PHE A 187 0.25 15.02 -12.83
N TYR A 188 -0.05 15.38 -11.58
CA TYR A 188 -1.28 14.97 -10.91
C TYR A 188 -2.54 15.42 -11.67
N GLN A 189 -2.54 16.65 -12.19
CA GLN A 189 -3.67 17.16 -12.97
C GLN A 189 -3.87 16.36 -14.27
N GLU A 190 -2.80 16.00 -14.97
CA GLU A 190 -2.89 15.22 -16.21
C GLU A 190 -3.32 13.78 -15.96
N VAL A 191 -2.81 13.12 -14.91
CA VAL A 191 -3.28 11.77 -14.51
C VAL A 191 -4.78 11.79 -14.20
N LYS A 192 -5.25 12.82 -13.49
CA LYS A 192 -6.67 12.98 -13.15
C LYS A 192 -7.58 13.16 -14.38
N ARG A 193 -7.06 13.65 -15.51
CA ARG A 193 -7.86 13.78 -16.75
C ARG A 193 -8.05 12.44 -17.48
N ILE A 194 -7.22 11.45 -17.16
CA ILE A 194 -7.20 10.14 -17.84
C ILE A 194 -8.03 9.10 -17.08
N GLN A 195 -8.18 9.26 -15.76
CA GLN A 195 -9.02 8.44 -14.88
C GLN A 195 -10.47 8.92 -14.85
#